data_AF-A0A6L8I5C2-F1
#
_entry.id   AF-A0A6L8I5C2-F1
#
_cell.length_a   1.000
_cell.length_b   1.000
_cell.length_c   1.000
_cell.angle_alpha   90.00
_cell.angle_beta   90.00
_cell.angle_gamma   90.00
#
_symmetry.space_group_name_H-M   'P 1'
#
loop_
_entity.id
_entity.type
_entity.pdbx_description
1 polymer ?
#
loop_
_entity_poly.entity_id
_entity_poly.type
_entity_poly.pdbx_seq_one_letter_code
_entity_poly.pdbx_strand_id
1 'polypeptide(L)'
;MSNKAPLLGLDHGSWFQAFRGIVRSTDERTLLTSGLPVSGVGNSSPIVSYENARAIASALVLANMNSIPLDWAARLSVGGVNMNFFIVKQLPVLPPEAYLKERSTGRPYVHLIVPRVLELTYTSEEMAGFAADLGFDGPPFHWDDQRRHCLRCELDAIFAQMYGLARADLEWILDAEPPSSSFPSLKQNEMQAFGEYRTQRYVLQAFDTLERGQVPDLSG
;
A
#
# COMPACT_ATOMS: atom_id res chain seq x y z
N MET A 1 2.37 1.85 -41.65
CA MET A 1 1.89 2.60 -40.47
C MET A 1 0.84 1.74 -39.81
N SER A 2 1.23 1.01 -38.75
CA SER A 2 0.34 0.03 -38.11
C SER A 2 -0.77 0.79 -37.40
N ASN A 3 -2.00 0.50 -37.82
CA ASN A 3 -3.23 1.02 -37.25
C ASN A 3 -3.35 0.45 -35.83
N LYS A 4 -2.76 1.15 -34.84
CA LYS A 4 -2.96 0.85 -33.42
C LYS A 4 -4.39 1.23 -33.09
N ALA A 5 -5.31 0.31 -33.31
CA ALA A 5 -6.61 0.38 -32.66
C ALA A 5 -6.36 0.60 -31.17
N PRO A 6 -7.02 1.59 -30.52
CA PRO A 6 -6.95 1.71 -29.07
C PRO A 6 -7.39 0.37 -28.48
N LEU A 7 -6.73 -0.06 -27.40
CA LEU A 7 -7.12 -1.27 -26.66
C LEU A 7 -8.61 -1.16 -26.29
N LEU A 8 -9.46 -1.83 -27.07
CA LEU A 8 -10.93 -1.87 -26.97
C LEU A 8 -11.42 -2.66 -25.74
N GLY A 9 -10.66 -2.63 -24.65
CA GLY A 9 -10.94 -3.38 -23.42
C GLY A 9 -10.34 -2.77 -22.16
N LEU A 10 -9.71 -1.59 -22.25
CA LEU A 10 -9.46 -0.81 -21.04
C LEU A 10 -10.80 -0.17 -20.68
N ASP A 11 -11.51 -0.78 -19.75
CA ASP A 11 -12.62 -0.17 -19.03
C ASP A 11 -12.27 1.31 -18.78
N HIS A 12 -13.14 2.22 -19.22
CA HIS A 12 -12.97 3.67 -19.23
C HIS A 12 -12.94 4.26 -17.80
N GLY A 13 -12.50 3.48 -16.82
CA GLY A 13 -12.24 3.93 -15.47
C GLY A 13 -11.31 5.14 -15.51
N SER A 14 -11.72 6.15 -14.77
CA SER A 14 -11.11 7.45 -14.56
C SER A 14 -9.69 7.41 -13.98
N TRP A 15 -9.23 6.23 -13.56
CA TRP A 15 -7.88 6.00 -13.03
C TRP A 15 -7.43 4.55 -13.27
N PHE A 16 -6.12 4.29 -13.14
CA PHE A 16 -5.53 2.94 -13.13
C PHE A 16 -4.48 2.82 -12.01
N GLN A 17 -4.20 1.59 -11.59
CA GLN A 17 -3.06 1.31 -10.71
C GLN A 17 -1.83 0.95 -11.53
N ALA A 18 -0.68 1.49 -11.18
CA ALA A 18 0.61 1.08 -11.72
C ALA A 18 1.58 0.71 -10.60
N PHE A 19 2.57 -0.10 -10.90
CA PHE A 19 3.65 -0.43 -9.97
C PHE A 19 5.01 -0.03 -10.53
N ARG A 20 5.97 0.22 -9.63
CA ARG A 20 7.32 0.59 -10.04
C ARG A 20 8.08 -0.62 -10.56
N GLY A 21 8.46 -0.59 -11.84
CA GLY A 21 9.18 -1.66 -12.52
C GLY A 21 10.67 -1.77 -12.17
N ILE A 22 11.28 -0.69 -11.67
CA ILE A 22 12.71 -0.64 -11.29
C ILE A 22 12.84 -0.52 -9.77
N VAL A 23 13.54 -1.44 -9.13
CA VAL A 23 13.63 -1.62 -7.67
C VAL A 23 15.08 -1.82 -7.25
N ARG A 24 15.76 -0.76 -6.80
CA ARG A 24 17.19 -0.81 -6.45
C ARG A 24 17.38 -1.27 -5.01
N SER A 25 18.57 -1.80 -4.70
CA SER A 25 18.93 -2.19 -3.33
C SER A 25 18.97 -1.01 -2.35
N THR A 26 19.17 0.21 -2.86
CA THR A 26 19.20 1.47 -2.10
C THR A 26 17.82 2.12 -1.92
N ASP A 27 16.78 1.57 -2.54
CA ASP A 27 15.44 2.13 -2.41
C ASP A 27 14.86 1.76 -1.03
N GLU A 28 14.17 2.71 -0.40
CA GLU A 28 13.53 2.52 0.91
C GLU A 28 12.55 1.35 0.92
N ARG A 29 11.85 1.15 -0.20
CA ARG A 29 10.79 0.16 -0.39
C ARG A 29 11.04 -0.60 -1.68
N THR A 30 10.65 -1.87 -1.75
CA THR A 30 10.75 -2.68 -2.98
C THR A 30 9.47 -2.59 -3.78
N LEU A 31 8.32 -2.92 -3.18
CA LEU A 31 7.01 -2.90 -3.81
C LEU A 31 6.34 -1.55 -3.57
N LEU A 32 6.22 -0.76 -4.64
CA LEU A 32 5.50 0.51 -4.63
C LEU A 32 4.49 0.53 -5.76
N THR A 33 3.26 0.91 -5.43
CA THR A 33 2.18 1.06 -6.40
C THR A 33 1.41 2.35 -6.19
N SER A 34 0.86 2.90 -7.26
CA SER A 34 0.12 4.17 -7.22
C SER A 34 -1.18 4.02 -8.00
N GLY A 35 -2.26 4.58 -7.46
CA GLY A 35 -3.38 5.02 -8.28
C GLY A 35 -2.96 6.25 -9.09
N LEU A 36 -3.31 6.28 -10.36
CA LEU A 36 -2.95 7.33 -11.31
C LEU A 36 -4.17 7.68 -12.16
N PRO A 37 -4.39 8.96 -12.49
CA PRO A 37 -5.42 9.33 -13.45
C PRO A 37 -5.08 8.76 -14.83
N VAL A 38 -6.09 8.62 -15.69
CA VAL A 38 -5.88 8.11 -17.06
C VAL A 38 -4.90 9.01 -17.82
N SER A 39 -3.68 8.50 -17.96
CA SER A 39 -2.55 9.23 -18.52
C SER A 39 -1.57 8.27 -19.21
N GLY A 40 -0.60 8.82 -19.95
CA GLY A 40 0.45 8.00 -20.56
C GLY A 40 1.45 7.51 -19.52
N VAL A 41 1.74 6.21 -19.51
CA VAL A 41 2.76 5.60 -18.65
C VAL A 41 3.95 5.07 -19.44
N GLY A 42 5.14 5.14 -18.84
CA GLY A 42 6.36 4.58 -19.40
C GLY A 42 6.51 3.07 -19.11
N ASN A 43 7.47 2.42 -19.78
CA ASN A 43 7.74 0.98 -19.63
C ASN A 43 8.06 0.55 -18.19
N SER A 44 8.67 1.44 -17.40
CA SER A 44 9.02 1.20 -15.99
C SER A 44 7.86 1.44 -15.02
N SER A 45 6.65 1.71 -15.52
CA SER A 45 5.42 1.86 -14.72
C SER A 45 4.32 0.95 -15.29
N PRO A 46 4.45 -0.38 -15.17
CA PRO A 46 3.46 -1.28 -15.72
C PRO A 46 2.12 -1.16 -14.98
N ILE A 47 1.03 -1.31 -15.73
CA ILE A 47 -0.34 -1.14 -15.22
C ILE A 47 -0.89 -2.48 -14.72
N VAL A 48 -1.57 -2.42 -13.57
CA VAL A 48 -2.43 -3.50 -13.07
C VAL A 48 -3.83 -3.28 -13.65
N SER A 49 -4.27 -4.21 -14.49
CA SER A 49 -5.62 -4.20 -15.08
C SER A 49 -6.56 -5.06 -14.25
N TYR A 50 -7.73 -4.51 -13.93
CA TYR A 50 -8.79 -5.20 -13.22
C TYR A 50 -9.89 -5.59 -14.20
N GLU A 51 -10.17 -6.88 -14.36
CA GLU A 51 -11.19 -7.34 -15.30
C GLU A 51 -12.62 -7.22 -14.74
N ASN A 52 -12.81 -7.24 -13.41
CA ASN A 52 -14.14 -7.38 -12.79
C ASN A 52 -14.37 -6.55 -11.50
N ALA A 53 -13.46 -5.64 -11.08
CA ALA A 53 -13.50 -5.12 -9.70
C ALA A 53 -12.85 -3.73 -9.49
N ARG A 54 -13.23 -2.71 -10.26
CA ARG A 54 -12.58 -1.38 -10.18
C ARG A 54 -12.97 -0.51 -8.97
N ALA A 55 -14.03 -0.85 -8.24
CA ALA A 55 -14.50 -0.14 -7.05
C ALA A 55 -13.62 -0.44 -5.81
N ILE A 56 -14.23 -0.52 -4.62
CA ILE A 56 -13.57 -0.82 -3.32
C ILE A 56 -12.48 -1.90 -3.41
N ALA A 57 -12.70 -2.99 -4.15
CA ALA A 57 -11.75 -4.08 -4.29
C ALA A 57 -10.37 -3.65 -4.85
N SER A 58 -10.34 -2.78 -5.86
CA SER A 58 -9.08 -2.28 -6.44
C SER A 58 -8.31 -1.40 -5.45
N ALA A 59 -9.02 -0.59 -4.66
CA ALA A 59 -8.42 0.22 -3.61
C ALA A 59 -7.85 -0.65 -2.47
N LEU A 60 -8.50 -1.76 -2.14
CA LEU A 60 -7.98 -2.74 -1.18
C LEU A 60 -6.68 -3.40 -1.68
N VAL A 61 -6.62 -3.75 -2.97
CA VAL A 61 -5.39 -4.27 -3.60
C VAL A 61 -4.30 -3.20 -3.61
N LEU A 62 -4.62 -1.95 -3.99
CA LEU A 62 -3.71 -0.81 -3.93
C LEU A 62 -3.11 -0.61 -2.54
N ALA A 63 -3.92 -0.70 -1.51
CA ALA A 63 -3.50 -0.58 -0.13
C ALA A 63 -2.56 -1.74 0.27
N ASN A 64 -2.95 -2.96 -0.05
CA ASN A 64 -2.20 -4.15 0.32
C ASN A 64 -0.81 -4.15 -0.35
N MET A 65 -0.77 -3.83 -1.65
CA MET A 65 0.47 -3.72 -2.42
C MET A 65 1.40 -2.60 -1.96
N ASN A 66 0.97 -1.71 -1.07
CA ASN A 66 1.84 -0.71 -0.45
C ASN A 66 2.17 -1.03 1.02
N SER A 67 1.69 -2.14 1.57
CA SER A 67 1.95 -2.53 2.95
C SER A 67 3.39 -3.05 3.15
N ILE A 68 3.99 -2.75 4.29
CA ILE A 68 5.32 -3.23 4.69
C ILE A 68 5.42 -4.76 4.71
N PRO A 69 4.45 -5.51 5.27
CA PRO A 69 4.50 -6.98 5.24
C PRO A 69 4.60 -7.55 3.81
N LEU A 70 3.81 -7.01 2.87
CA LEU A 70 3.84 -7.48 1.49
C LEU A 70 5.10 -7.01 0.74
N ASP A 71 5.59 -5.81 1.01
CA ASP A 71 6.86 -5.31 0.48
C ASP A 71 8.04 -6.18 0.91
N TRP A 72 8.07 -6.58 2.18
CA TRP A 72 9.07 -7.50 2.70
C TRP A 72 9.05 -8.84 1.96
N ALA A 73 7.86 -9.43 1.76
CA ALA A 73 7.71 -10.65 0.98
C ALA A 73 8.15 -10.47 -0.50
N ALA A 74 7.84 -9.33 -1.10
CA ALA A 74 8.29 -8.98 -2.44
C ALA A 74 9.82 -8.87 -2.53
N ARG A 75 10.44 -8.22 -1.54
CA ARG A 75 11.90 -8.03 -1.44
C ARG A 75 12.65 -9.36 -1.44
N LEU A 76 12.13 -10.39 -0.76
CA LEU A 76 12.71 -11.73 -0.77
C LEU A 76 12.64 -12.41 -2.15
N SER A 77 11.65 -12.04 -2.97
CA SER A 77 11.42 -12.62 -4.29
C SER A 77 12.20 -11.91 -5.41
N VAL A 78 12.70 -10.70 -5.14
CA VAL A 78 13.40 -9.86 -6.11
C VAL A 78 14.89 -10.11 -6.06
N GLY A 79 15.43 -10.81 -7.07
CA GLY A 79 16.86 -11.09 -7.19
C GLY A 79 17.69 -10.00 -7.89
N GLY A 80 17.09 -8.90 -8.35
CA GLY A 80 17.78 -7.86 -9.12
C GLY A 80 16.99 -6.55 -9.19
N VAL A 81 17.32 -5.67 -10.14
CA VAL A 81 16.71 -4.32 -10.18
C VAL A 81 15.35 -4.25 -10.89
N ASN A 82 14.85 -5.37 -11.41
CA ASN A 82 13.61 -5.40 -12.19
C ASN A 82 12.50 -6.13 -11.42
N MET A 83 11.38 -5.44 -11.21
CA MET A 83 10.14 -6.03 -10.74
C MET A 83 9.43 -6.73 -11.91
N ASN A 84 9.79 -7.99 -12.14
CA ASN A 84 9.21 -8.79 -13.22
C ASN A 84 7.74 -9.17 -12.94
N PHE A 85 6.94 -9.32 -14.00
CA PHE A 85 5.52 -9.64 -13.90
C PHE A 85 5.22 -10.96 -13.18
N PHE A 86 6.08 -11.97 -13.34
CA PHE A 86 5.88 -13.25 -12.65
C PHE A 86 6.01 -13.11 -11.13
N ILE A 87 6.86 -12.19 -10.64
CA ILE A 87 6.99 -11.89 -9.20
C ILE A 87 5.68 -11.29 -8.70
N VAL A 88 5.20 -10.23 -9.37
CA VAL A 88 3.95 -9.53 -8.98
C VAL A 88 2.76 -10.50 -8.97
N LYS A 89 2.66 -11.40 -9.95
CA LYS A 89 1.60 -12.41 -10.04
C LYS A 89 1.64 -13.48 -8.94
N GLN A 90 2.76 -13.61 -8.22
CA GLN A 90 2.96 -14.59 -7.16
C GLN A 90 2.95 -13.96 -5.76
N LEU A 91 2.85 -12.62 -5.67
CA LEU A 91 2.78 -11.95 -4.38
C LEU A 91 1.53 -12.39 -3.61
N PRO A 92 1.64 -12.62 -2.29
CA PRO A 92 0.52 -13.06 -1.46
C PRO A 92 -0.45 -11.90 -1.18
N VAL A 93 -1.08 -11.34 -2.22
CA VAL A 93 -2.18 -10.38 -2.08
C VAL A 93 -3.35 -11.10 -1.44
N LEU A 94 -3.89 -10.52 -0.37
CA LEU A 94 -4.99 -11.10 0.40
C LEU A 94 -6.25 -11.24 -0.48
N PRO A 95 -7.00 -12.36 -0.37
CA PRO A 95 -8.19 -12.56 -1.16
C PRO A 95 -9.36 -11.71 -0.63
N PRO A 96 -10.39 -11.42 -1.45
CA PRO A 96 -11.49 -10.51 -1.10
C PRO A 96 -12.17 -10.83 0.24
N GLU A 97 -12.38 -12.11 0.55
CA GLU A 97 -13.00 -12.57 1.78
C GLU A 97 -12.22 -12.22 3.04
N ALA A 98 -10.91 -11.99 2.95
CA ALA A 98 -10.10 -11.57 4.09
C ALA A 98 -10.49 -10.18 4.59
N TYR A 99 -10.92 -9.29 3.70
CA TYR A 99 -11.30 -7.91 4.04
C TYR A 99 -12.67 -7.79 4.70
N LEU A 100 -13.50 -8.84 4.58
CA LEU A 100 -14.81 -8.93 5.23
C LEU A 100 -14.73 -9.50 6.65
N LYS A 101 -13.58 -10.06 7.04
CA LYS A 101 -13.37 -10.57 8.39
C LYS A 101 -13.25 -9.41 9.38
N GLU A 102 -13.67 -9.69 10.60
CA GLU A 102 -13.46 -8.85 11.76
C GLU A 102 -12.52 -9.61 12.69
N ARG A 103 -11.59 -8.92 13.36
CA ARG A 103 -10.76 -9.53 14.40
C ARG A 103 -11.09 -8.90 15.74
N SER A 104 -10.25 -8.00 16.21
CA SER A 104 -10.28 -7.48 17.58
C SER A 104 -11.11 -6.20 17.72
N THR A 105 -11.27 -5.41 16.65
CA THR A 105 -11.94 -4.09 16.69
C THR A 105 -13.47 -4.15 16.62
N GLY A 106 -14.05 -5.33 16.34
CA GLY A 106 -15.48 -5.48 16.07
C GLY A 106 -15.95 -4.76 14.79
N ARG A 107 -15.02 -4.45 13.87
CA ARG A 107 -15.31 -3.87 12.56
C ARG A 107 -14.63 -4.71 11.46
N PRO A 108 -15.25 -4.83 10.27
CA PRO A 108 -14.60 -5.43 9.11
C PRO A 108 -13.35 -4.65 8.72
N TYR A 109 -12.30 -5.35 8.30
CA TYR A 109 -11.06 -4.71 7.84
C TYR A 109 -11.29 -3.70 6.71
N VAL A 110 -12.23 -3.96 5.81
CA VAL A 110 -12.62 -3.01 4.74
C VAL A 110 -12.99 -1.63 5.29
N HIS A 111 -13.68 -1.55 6.43
CA HIS A 111 -14.06 -0.28 7.07
C HIS A 111 -12.88 0.43 7.75
N LEU A 112 -11.79 -0.30 8.04
CA LEU A 112 -10.55 0.31 8.54
C LEU A 112 -9.69 0.80 7.37
N ILE A 113 -9.63 0.06 6.27
CA ILE A 113 -8.70 0.33 5.16
C ILE A 113 -9.23 1.43 4.25
N VAL A 114 -10.49 1.35 3.80
CA VAL A 114 -11.04 2.24 2.75
C VAL A 114 -10.89 3.73 3.09
N PRO A 115 -11.24 4.22 4.29
CA PRO A 115 -11.10 5.64 4.61
C PRO A 115 -9.65 6.14 4.54
N ARG A 116 -8.69 5.29 4.95
CA ARG A 116 -7.26 5.64 4.98
C ARG A 116 -6.68 5.72 3.57
N VAL A 117 -7.05 4.76 2.71
CA VAL A 117 -6.58 4.70 1.32
C VAL A 117 -7.21 5.83 0.50
N LEU A 118 -8.48 6.14 0.76
CA LEU A 118 -9.16 7.29 0.18
C LEU A 118 -8.38 8.57 0.43
N GLU A 119 -8.08 8.88 1.70
CA GLU A 119 -7.35 10.08 2.09
C GLU A 119 -5.92 10.12 1.55
N LEU A 120 -5.23 8.96 1.52
CA LEU A 120 -3.87 8.86 0.96
C LEU A 120 -3.82 9.07 -0.57
N THR A 121 -4.90 8.73 -1.28
CA THR A 121 -4.92 8.67 -2.75
C THR A 121 -5.59 9.90 -3.37
N TYR A 122 -6.74 10.33 -2.84
CA TYR A 122 -7.54 11.42 -3.41
C TYR A 122 -7.03 12.79 -2.93
N THR A 123 -5.94 13.25 -3.56
CA THR A 123 -5.28 14.55 -3.25
C THR A 123 -5.37 15.58 -4.38
N SER A 124 -6.01 15.20 -5.49
CA SER A 124 -6.23 16.04 -6.67
C SER A 124 -7.56 15.68 -7.33
N GLU A 125 -8.21 16.64 -7.98
CA GLU A 125 -9.45 16.43 -8.73
C GLU A 125 -9.32 15.42 -9.87
N GLU A 126 -8.10 15.23 -10.39
CA GLU A 126 -7.84 14.18 -11.39
C GLU A 126 -8.12 12.77 -10.86
N MET A 127 -8.09 12.59 -9.54
CA MET A 127 -8.42 11.35 -8.84
C MET A 127 -9.88 11.30 -8.32
N ALA A 128 -10.75 12.25 -8.72
CA ALA A 128 -12.17 12.24 -8.31
C ALA A 128 -12.89 10.94 -8.68
N GLY A 129 -12.46 10.32 -9.78
CA GLY A 129 -12.90 8.99 -10.18
C GLY A 129 -12.63 7.89 -9.17
N PHE A 130 -11.42 7.88 -8.59
CA PHE A 130 -11.05 6.95 -7.52
C PHE A 130 -11.90 7.18 -6.26
N ALA A 131 -12.17 8.45 -5.92
CA ALA A 131 -13.02 8.79 -4.79
C ALA A 131 -14.47 8.34 -5.00
N ALA A 132 -15.03 8.56 -6.19
CA ALA A 132 -16.38 8.14 -6.56
C ALA A 132 -16.55 6.61 -6.50
N ASP A 133 -15.54 5.86 -6.92
CA ASP A 133 -15.49 4.39 -6.81
C ASP A 133 -15.55 3.88 -5.35
N LEU A 134 -15.21 4.74 -4.38
CA LEU A 134 -15.30 4.50 -2.94
C LEU A 134 -16.54 5.13 -2.30
N GLY A 135 -17.40 5.76 -3.10
CA GLY A 135 -18.62 6.43 -2.62
C GLY A 135 -18.37 7.78 -1.95
N PHE A 136 -17.23 8.43 -2.23
CA PHE A 136 -16.91 9.76 -1.70
C PHE A 136 -17.13 10.85 -2.74
N ASP A 137 -17.87 11.89 -2.35
CA ASP A 137 -18.29 13.03 -3.20
C ASP A 137 -17.75 14.38 -2.70
N GLY A 138 -16.91 14.37 -1.66
CA GLY A 138 -16.26 15.57 -1.11
C GLY A 138 -15.07 16.06 -1.95
N PRO A 139 -14.46 17.19 -1.56
CA PRO A 139 -13.27 17.71 -2.25
C PRO A 139 -12.02 16.85 -1.95
N PRO A 140 -10.93 16.99 -2.76
CA PRO A 140 -9.67 16.31 -2.50
C PRO A 140 -9.10 16.65 -1.12
N PHE A 141 -8.48 15.66 -0.50
CA PHE A 141 -7.81 15.81 0.79
C PHE A 141 -6.55 16.67 0.64
N HIS A 142 -6.29 17.53 1.63
CA HIS A 142 -5.09 18.35 1.65
C HIS A 142 -3.85 17.49 1.90
N TRP A 143 -2.73 17.87 1.28
CA TRP A 143 -1.47 17.18 1.50
C TRP A 143 -0.89 17.53 2.88
N ASP A 144 -0.79 16.53 3.75
CA ASP A 144 -0.15 16.63 5.07
C ASP A 144 0.78 15.43 5.28
N ASP A 145 2.09 15.67 5.30
CA ASP A 145 3.10 14.61 5.41
C ASP A 145 2.98 13.79 6.71
N GLN A 146 2.62 14.46 7.81
CA GLN A 146 2.50 13.82 9.12
C GLN A 146 1.27 12.91 9.17
N ARG A 147 0.11 13.43 8.74
CA ARG A 147 -1.13 12.63 8.66
C ARG A 147 -0.97 11.46 7.71
N ARG A 148 -0.34 11.67 6.55
CA ARG A 148 -0.06 10.61 5.57
C ARG A 148 0.90 9.56 6.13
N HIS A 149 1.88 9.94 6.95
CA HIS A 149 2.74 8.97 7.64
C HIS A 149 1.96 8.14 8.65
N CYS A 150 1.11 8.77 9.49
CA CYS A 150 0.22 8.08 10.42
C CYS A 150 -0.68 7.06 9.70
N LEU A 151 -1.39 7.48 8.65
CA LEU A 151 -2.30 6.61 7.89
C LEU A 151 -1.58 5.40 7.27
N ARG A 152 -0.38 5.60 6.72
CA ARG A 152 0.44 4.49 6.19
C ARG A 152 0.83 3.51 7.28
N CYS A 153 1.28 4.00 8.43
CA CYS A 153 1.66 3.13 9.56
C CYS A 153 0.46 2.36 10.12
N GLU A 154 -0.72 2.97 10.16
CA GLU A 154 -1.96 2.29 10.55
C GLU A 154 -2.34 1.20 9.55
N LEU A 155 -2.23 1.47 8.23
CA LEU A 155 -2.44 0.46 7.20
C LEU A 155 -1.44 -0.70 7.32
N ASP A 156 -0.15 -0.42 7.55
CA ASP A 156 0.87 -1.43 7.74
C ASP A 156 0.55 -2.36 8.93
N ALA A 157 0.08 -1.78 10.05
CA ALA A 157 -0.36 -2.54 11.22
C ALA A 157 -1.62 -3.38 10.94
N ILE A 158 -2.61 -2.81 10.21
CA ILE A 158 -3.82 -3.54 9.79
C ILE A 158 -3.44 -4.73 8.92
N PHE A 159 -2.59 -4.53 7.90
CA PHE A 159 -2.15 -5.62 7.03
C PHE A 159 -1.32 -6.66 7.78
N ALA A 160 -0.46 -6.26 8.71
CA ALA A 160 0.27 -7.20 9.56
C ALA A 160 -0.69 -8.12 10.33
N GLN A 161 -1.77 -7.55 10.87
CA GLN A 161 -2.81 -8.32 11.55
C GLN A 161 -3.56 -9.27 10.60
N MET A 162 -3.90 -8.80 9.40
CA MET A 162 -4.57 -9.61 8.37
C MET A 162 -3.69 -10.76 7.85
N TYR A 163 -2.38 -10.55 7.78
CA TYR A 163 -1.39 -11.58 7.46
C TYR A 163 -1.13 -12.55 8.62
N GLY A 164 -1.71 -12.30 9.80
CA GLY A 164 -1.58 -13.17 10.97
C GLY A 164 -0.20 -13.09 11.64
N LEU A 165 0.51 -11.98 11.47
CA LEU A 165 1.82 -11.79 12.09
C LEU A 165 1.69 -11.63 13.60
N ALA A 166 2.61 -12.23 14.36
CA ALA A 166 2.79 -11.85 15.75
C ALA A 166 3.53 -10.51 15.84
N ARG A 167 3.41 -9.83 16.99
CA ARG A 167 4.12 -8.57 17.24
C ARG A 167 5.64 -8.70 17.01
N ALA A 168 6.24 -9.78 17.48
CA ALA A 168 7.67 -10.04 17.30
C ALA A 168 8.07 -10.26 15.83
N ASP A 169 7.21 -10.91 15.03
CA ASP A 169 7.45 -11.09 13.60
C ASP A 169 7.38 -9.75 12.87
N LEU A 170 6.43 -8.88 13.25
CA LEU A 170 6.32 -7.53 12.69
C LEU A 170 7.54 -6.67 13.06
N GLU A 171 8.01 -6.74 14.32
CA GLU A 171 9.26 -6.09 14.74
C GLU A 171 10.45 -6.54 13.89
N TRP A 172 10.57 -7.85 13.66
CA TRP A 172 11.61 -8.41 12.81
C TRP A 172 11.51 -7.97 11.35
N ILE A 173 10.30 -7.92 10.79
CA ILE A 173 10.06 -7.41 9.44
C ILE A 173 10.46 -5.94 9.34
N LEU A 174 10.13 -5.11 10.32
CA LEU A 174 10.44 -3.67 10.31
C LEU A 174 11.94 -3.39 10.45
N ASP A 175 12.62 -4.14 11.30
CA ASP A 175 14.01 -3.85 11.70
C ASP A 175 14.78 -5.11 12.12
N ALA A 176 14.99 -6.02 11.19
CA ALA A 176 15.87 -7.17 11.41
C ALA A 176 17.29 -6.73 11.82
N GLU A 177 17.86 -7.44 12.80
CA GLU A 177 19.23 -7.23 13.24
C GLU A 177 20.24 -7.82 12.25
N PRO A 178 21.43 -7.20 12.09
CA PRO A 178 22.49 -7.69 11.20
C PRO A 178 22.82 -9.18 11.42
N PRO A 179 23.15 -9.94 10.35
CA PRO A 179 23.46 -9.48 8.99
C PRO A 179 22.22 -9.25 8.10
N SER A 180 21.03 -9.51 8.61
CA SER A 180 19.77 -9.28 7.90
C SER A 180 19.28 -7.86 8.16
N SER A 181 18.88 -7.13 7.13
CA SER A 181 18.19 -5.85 7.33
C SER A 181 17.10 -5.72 6.28
N SER A 182 15.86 -5.52 6.74
CA SER A 182 14.68 -5.50 5.87
C SER A 182 14.56 -4.17 5.12
N PHE A 183 14.70 -3.05 5.84
CA PHE A 183 14.50 -1.70 5.32
C PHE A 183 15.63 -0.72 5.74
N PRO A 184 16.91 -1.04 5.44
CA PRO A 184 18.05 -0.27 5.94
C PRO A 184 18.04 1.19 5.46
N SER A 185 17.70 1.44 4.20
CA SER A 185 17.63 2.79 3.63
C SER A 185 16.50 3.62 4.26
N LEU A 186 15.33 3.02 4.50
CA LEU A 186 14.22 3.69 5.19
C LEU A 186 14.63 4.10 6.60
N LYS A 187 15.17 3.15 7.38
CA LYS A 187 15.64 3.41 8.74
C LYS A 187 16.73 4.49 8.76
N GLN A 188 17.74 4.40 7.89
CA GLN A 188 18.80 5.39 7.82
C GLN A 188 18.27 6.79 7.53
N ASN A 189 17.35 6.92 6.56
CA ASN A 189 16.76 8.20 6.18
C ASN A 189 15.92 8.79 7.32
N GLU A 190 15.10 7.98 7.99
CA GLU A 190 14.31 8.45 9.14
C GLU A 190 15.19 8.82 10.35
N MET A 191 16.24 8.05 10.63
CA MET A 191 17.21 8.39 11.68
C MET A 191 17.90 9.73 11.40
N GLN A 192 18.23 10.02 10.14
CA GLN A 192 18.82 11.31 9.75
C GLN A 192 17.82 12.46 9.85
N ALA A 193 16.57 12.26 9.41
CA ALA A 193 15.56 13.30 9.35
C ALA A 193 14.91 13.61 10.71
N PHE A 194 14.70 12.59 11.54
CA PHE A 194 13.88 12.68 12.75
C PHE A 194 14.61 12.24 14.03
N GLY A 195 15.80 11.64 13.92
CA GLY A 195 16.53 11.11 15.07
C GLY A 195 15.95 9.80 15.64
N GLU A 196 14.91 9.24 15.02
CA GLU A 196 14.26 7.99 15.42
C GLU A 196 13.72 7.23 14.18
N TYR A 197 13.54 5.91 14.31
CA TYR A 197 12.87 5.10 13.29
C TYR A 197 11.35 5.18 13.48
N ARG A 198 10.75 6.29 13.03
CA ARG A 198 9.34 6.63 13.23
C ARG A 198 8.39 5.57 12.70
N THR A 199 8.65 5.04 11.50
CA THR A 199 7.83 3.99 10.89
C THR A 199 7.71 2.79 11.83
N GLN A 200 8.83 2.28 12.37
CA GLN A 200 8.79 1.16 13.31
C GLN A 200 7.95 1.50 14.55
N ARG A 201 8.20 2.65 15.17
CA ARG A 201 7.47 3.06 16.38
C ARG A 201 5.96 3.17 16.13
N TYR A 202 5.54 3.80 15.03
CA TYR A 202 4.14 4.09 14.72
C TYR A 202 3.39 2.83 14.30
N VAL A 203 4.02 1.98 13.47
CA VAL A 203 3.44 0.69 13.07
C VAL A 203 3.22 -0.20 14.28
N LEU A 204 4.20 -0.33 15.18
CA LEU A 204 4.06 -1.13 16.39
C LEU A 204 3.02 -0.55 17.36
N GLN A 205 2.98 0.78 17.51
CA GLN A 205 1.95 1.44 18.32
C GLN A 205 0.54 1.18 17.77
N ALA A 206 0.33 1.28 16.45
CA ALA A 206 -0.94 0.97 15.82
C ALA A 206 -1.30 -0.51 15.96
N PHE A 207 -0.32 -1.40 15.80
CA PHE A 207 -0.49 -2.84 15.97
C PHE A 207 -0.92 -3.19 17.40
N ASP A 208 -0.24 -2.64 18.42
CA ASP A 208 -0.59 -2.82 19.83
C ASP A 208 -1.99 -2.29 20.15
N THR A 209 -2.44 -1.24 19.46
CA THR A 209 -3.79 -0.69 19.58
C THR A 209 -4.84 -1.61 18.98
N LEU A 210 -4.56 -2.18 17.80
CA LEU A 210 -5.40 -3.21 17.19
C LEU A 210 -5.50 -4.45 18.08
N GLU A 211 -4.41 -4.93 18.67
CA GLU A 211 -4.42 -6.10 19.56
C GLU A 211 -5.22 -5.86 20.85
N ARG A 212 -5.35 -4.60 21.31
CA ARG A 212 -6.27 -4.21 22.40
C ARG A 212 -7.74 -4.10 21.97
N GLY A 213 -8.05 -4.36 20.70
CA GLY A 213 -9.40 -4.25 20.15
C GLY A 213 -9.85 -2.82 19.86
N GLN A 214 -8.90 -1.90 19.68
CA GLN A 214 -9.17 -0.49 19.39
C GLN A 214 -8.78 -0.17 17.95
N VAL A 215 -9.52 0.74 17.32
CA VAL A 215 -9.13 1.28 16.01
C VAL A 215 -7.97 2.26 16.23
N PRO A 216 -6.81 2.07 15.58
CA PRO A 216 -5.70 2.98 15.75
C PRO A 216 -6.04 4.34 15.13
N ASP A 217 -5.66 5.40 15.84
CA ASP A 217 -5.66 6.77 15.37
C ASP A 217 -4.38 7.43 15.89
N LEU A 218 -3.37 7.49 15.03
CA LEU A 218 -2.05 8.01 15.35
C LEU A 218 -1.96 9.53 15.17
N SER A 219 -2.97 10.17 14.59
CA SER A 219 -3.01 11.64 14.44
C SER A 219 -3.46 12.36 15.69
N GLY A 220 -4.23 11.70 16.56
CA GLY A 220 -4.80 12.31 17.77
C GLY A 220 -6.03 13.16 17.49
#